data_AF-A0A9N8CZK3-F1
#
_entry.id   AF-A0A9N8CZK3-F1
#
_cell.length_a   1.000
_cell.length_b   1.000
_cell.length_c   1.000
_cell.angle_alpha   90.00
_cell.angle_beta   90.00
_cell.angle_gamma   90.00
#
_symmetry.space_group_name_H-M   'P 1'
#
loop_
_entity.id
_entity.type
_entity.pdbx_description
1 polymer ?
#
loop_
_entity_poly.entity_id
_entity_poly.type
_entity_poly.pdbx_seq_one_letter_code
_entity_poly.pdbx_strand_id
1 'polypeptide(L)'
;MDEYPIIDLSHLLPAAQGLARLPADERIQRLRADRWIGYPRAVEALNRLEALYAWPNKQRMPNLLLVGPTNNGKSMIVEKFRRTHPASSDADQEHIPVLVVQMPSEPSVIRFYVALLAAMGAPLRPRPRLPEMEQLALALLRKVGVRMLVIVDNLSRNQDIAVGLQVILKPRARPTPTWTSMPERTLDFEF
;
A
#
# COMPACT_ATOMS: atom_id res chain seq x y z
N MET A 1 3.28 41.59 27.20
CA MET A 1 2.04 40.79 27.14
C MET A 1 1.59 40.93 25.70
N ASP A 2 2.03 40.02 24.84
CA ASP A 2 1.89 40.19 23.40
C ASP A 2 0.43 39.99 23.00
N GLU A 3 -0.24 41.10 22.68
CA GLU A 3 -1.57 41.11 22.07
C GLU A 3 -1.47 40.47 20.69
N TYR A 4 -1.76 39.19 20.61
CA TYR A 4 -2.09 38.59 19.32
C TYR A 4 -3.38 39.24 18.81
N PRO A 5 -3.39 39.83 17.60
CA PRO A 5 -4.58 40.46 17.05
C PRO A 5 -5.72 39.44 17.03
N ILE A 6 -6.95 39.90 17.25
CA ILE A 6 -8.13 39.04 17.18
C ILE A 6 -8.23 38.52 15.75
N ILE A 7 -7.81 37.27 15.53
CA ILE A 7 -7.88 36.61 14.23
C ILE A 7 -9.32 36.18 14.02
N ASP A 8 -10.01 36.77 13.04
CA ASP A 8 -11.28 36.25 12.55
C ASP A 8 -11.04 34.92 11.82
N LEU A 9 -11.61 33.84 12.37
CA LEU A 9 -11.47 32.47 11.86
C LEU A 9 -12.78 31.93 11.28
N SER A 10 -13.81 32.76 11.13
CA SER A 10 -15.14 32.35 10.65
C SER A 10 -15.11 31.76 9.22
N HIS A 11 -14.14 32.17 8.41
CA HIS A 11 -13.89 31.65 7.07
C HIS A 11 -13.26 30.24 7.04
N LEU A 12 -12.82 29.72 8.19
CA LEU A 12 -12.29 28.36 8.32
C LEU A 12 -13.37 27.38 8.76
N LEU A 13 -13.21 26.12 8.35
CA LEU A 13 -14.01 25.01 8.88
C LEU A 13 -13.88 24.94 10.42
N PRO A 14 -14.94 24.57 11.16
CA PRO A 14 -14.92 24.53 12.63
C PRO A 14 -13.74 23.72 13.21
N ALA A 15 -13.40 22.58 12.59
CA ALA A 15 -12.26 21.76 13.00
C ALA A 15 -10.91 22.48 12.81
N ALA A 16 -10.78 23.35 11.81
CA ALA A 16 -9.58 24.13 11.55
C ALA A 16 -9.46 25.37 12.47
N GLN A 17 -10.59 25.93 12.93
CA GLN A 17 -10.60 27.06 13.86
C GLN A 17 -9.94 26.72 15.19
N GLY A 18 -10.26 25.55 15.75
CA GLY A 18 -9.63 25.06 17.00
C GLY A 18 -8.12 24.90 16.85
N LEU A 19 -7.67 24.40 15.69
CA LEU A 19 -6.24 24.25 15.40
C LEU A 19 -5.53 25.60 15.21
N ALA A 20 -6.17 26.57 14.57
CA ALA A 20 -5.59 27.89 14.32
C ALA A 20 -5.35 28.71 15.60
N ARG A 21 -6.08 28.40 16.68
CA ARG A 21 -5.93 29.01 18.01
C ARG A 21 -4.81 28.41 18.87
N LEU A 22 -4.22 27.30 18.46
CA LEU A 22 -3.12 26.67 19.20
C LEU A 22 -1.85 27.55 19.19
N PRO A 23 -0.94 27.35 20.16
CA PRO A 23 0.37 27.99 20.14
C PRO A 23 1.12 27.72 18.82
N ALA A 24 2.02 28.64 18.44
CA ALA A 24 2.74 28.57 17.17
C ALA A 24 3.46 27.23 16.96
N ASP A 25 4.13 26.71 17.99
CA ASP A 25 4.87 25.44 17.91
C ASP A 25 3.95 24.25 17.63
N GLU A 26 2.80 24.16 18.31
CA GLU A 26 1.80 23.12 18.07
C GLU A 26 1.20 23.21 16.67
N ARG A 27 0.96 24.43 16.17
CA ARG A 27 0.49 24.66 14.80
C ARG A 27 1.51 24.20 13.78
N ILE A 28 2.79 24.54 13.97
CA ILE A 28 3.90 24.15 13.07
C ILE A 28 4.04 22.64 13.04
N GLN A 29 4.03 21.98 14.21
CA GLN A 29 4.08 20.52 14.28
C GLN A 29 2.90 19.88 13.53
N ARG A 30 1.68 20.40 13.71
CA ARG A 30 0.49 19.89 13.01
C ARG A 30 0.47 20.17 11.51
N LEU A 31 1.16 21.20 11.05
CA LEU A 31 1.30 21.52 9.62
C LEU A 31 2.31 20.59 8.95
N ARG A 32 3.35 20.18 9.69
CA ARG A 32 4.37 19.20 9.24
C ARG A 32 3.89 17.75 9.29
N ALA A 33 2.78 17.47 9.97
CA ALA A 33 2.23 16.12 10.05
C ALA A 33 1.58 15.71 8.71
N ASP A 34 1.78 14.45 8.31
CA ASP A 34 1.16 13.89 7.11
C ASP A 34 -0.37 13.93 7.21
N ARG A 35 -1.02 14.47 6.17
CA ARG A 35 -2.48 14.54 6.07
C ARG A 35 -2.96 13.94 4.77
N TRP A 36 -4.04 13.17 4.89
CA TRP A 36 -4.79 12.72 3.74
C TRP A 36 -5.54 13.89 3.10
N ILE A 37 -5.35 14.07 1.79
CA ILE A 37 -6.07 15.05 0.97
C ILE A 37 -6.82 14.27 -0.12
N GLY A 38 -8.14 14.21 0.01
CA GLY A 38 -9.01 13.46 -0.92
C GLY A 38 -9.39 14.26 -2.16
N TYR A 39 -8.43 14.70 -2.96
CA TYR A 39 -8.73 15.31 -4.26
C TYR A 39 -9.29 14.25 -5.24
N PRO A 40 -10.04 14.64 -6.30
CA PRO A 40 -10.81 13.71 -7.12
C PRO A 40 -10.00 12.49 -7.63
N ARG A 41 -8.79 12.72 -8.16
CA ARG A 41 -7.91 11.64 -8.65
C ARG A 41 -7.41 10.70 -7.53
N ALA A 42 -7.12 11.21 -6.34
CA ALA A 42 -6.74 10.36 -5.20
C ALA A 42 -7.89 9.47 -4.73
N VAL A 43 -9.11 9.98 -4.74
CA VAL A 43 -10.31 9.21 -4.42
C VAL A 43 -10.57 8.14 -5.49
N GLU A 44 -10.38 8.45 -6.77
CA GLU A 44 -10.50 7.46 -7.85
C GLU A 44 -9.47 6.34 -7.71
N ALA A 45 -8.21 6.67 -7.43
CA ALA A 45 -7.15 5.69 -7.19
C ALA A 45 -7.49 4.76 -6.02
N LEU A 46 -7.97 5.32 -4.90
CA LEU A 46 -8.45 4.53 -3.76
C LEU A 46 -9.60 3.60 -4.17
N ASN A 47 -10.61 4.10 -4.90
CA ASN A 47 -11.73 3.28 -5.34
C ASN A 47 -11.29 2.10 -6.23
N ARG A 48 -10.26 2.31 -7.07
CA ARG A 48 -9.66 1.22 -7.87
C ARG A 48 -8.94 0.19 -6.98
N LEU A 49 -8.24 0.63 -5.93
CA LEU A 49 -7.64 -0.27 -4.94
C LEU A 49 -8.70 -1.08 -4.19
N GLU A 50 -9.78 -0.45 -3.74
CA GLU A 50 -10.91 -1.11 -3.09
C GLU A 50 -11.58 -2.13 -4.02
N ALA A 51 -11.82 -1.76 -5.28
CA ALA A 51 -12.38 -2.66 -6.28
C ALA A 51 -11.46 -3.87 -6.53
N LEU A 52 -10.15 -3.67 -6.56
CA LEU A 52 -9.17 -4.75 -6.71
C LEU A 52 -9.16 -5.65 -5.47
N TYR A 53 -9.25 -5.09 -4.27
CA TYR A 53 -9.28 -5.84 -3.02
C TYR A 53 -10.53 -6.72 -2.87
N ALA A 54 -11.68 -6.19 -3.28
CA ALA A 54 -12.96 -6.91 -3.31
C ALA A 54 -13.09 -7.89 -4.49
N TRP A 55 -12.14 -7.89 -5.43
CA TRP A 55 -12.24 -8.67 -6.66
C TRP A 55 -12.27 -10.18 -6.36
N PRO A 56 -13.18 -10.95 -6.98
CA PRO A 56 -13.29 -12.39 -6.73
C PRO A 56 -12.06 -13.15 -7.23
N ASN A 57 -11.70 -14.22 -6.52
CA ASN A 57 -10.54 -15.04 -6.83
C ASN A 57 -10.62 -15.65 -8.25
N LYS A 58 -9.69 -15.27 -9.13
CA LYS A 58 -9.53 -15.76 -10.51
C LYS A 58 -8.15 -16.41 -10.68
N GLN A 59 -8.00 -17.21 -11.75
CA GLN A 59 -6.72 -17.85 -12.08
C GLN A 59 -5.61 -16.83 -12.39
N ARG A 60 -5.98 -15.67 -12.96
CA ARG A 60 -5.10 -14.53 -13.19
C ARG A 60 -5.77 -13.30 -12.60
N MET A 61 -5.22 -12.79 -11.51
CA MET A 61 -5.73 -11.57 -10.87
C MET A 61 -5.30 -10.35 -11.67
N PRO A 62 -6.17 -9.33 -11.81
CA PRO A 62 -5.74 -8.05 -12.37
C PRO A 62 -4.70 -7.39 -11.45
N ASN A 63 -3.82 -6.58 -12.03
CA ASN A 63 -2.88 -5.73 -11.29
C ASN A 63 -3.17 -4.27 -11.63
N LEU A 64 -2.83 -3.36 -10.71
CA LEU A 64 -3.02 -1.92 -10.86
C LEU A 64 -1.65 -1.23 -10.79
N LEU A 65 -1.32 -0.44 -11.80
CA LEU A 65 -0.12 0.40 -11.76
C LEU A 65 -0.56 1.84 -11.49
N LEU A 66 -0.08 2.41 -10.37
CA LEU A 66 -0.30 3.81 -10.01
C LEU A 66 0.91 4.63 -10.48
N VAL A 67 0.74 5.35 -11.60
CA VAL A 67 1.77 6.14 -12.27
C VAL A 67 1.51 7.62 -12.09
N GLY A 68 2.56 8.38 -11.84
CA GLY A 68 2.44 9.83 -11.88
C GLY A 68 3.71 10.54 -11.44
N PRO A 69 3.80 11.87 -11.60
CA PRO A 69 4.94 12.63 -11.13
C PRO A 69 5.13 12.51 -9.62
N THR A 70 6.34 12.78 -9.13
CA THR A 70 6.65 12.94 -7.71
C THR A 70 5.69 13.95 -7.08
N ASN A 71 5.40 13.78 -5.79
CA ASN A 71 4.57 14.70 -5.02
C ASN A 71 3.05 14.72 -5.39
N ASN A 72 2.57 13.74 -6.16
CA ASN A 72 1.13 13.52 -6.41
C ASN A 72 0.47 12.53 -5.43
N GLY A 73 0.98 12.44 -4.19
CA GLY A 73 0.29 11.67 -3.15
C GLY A 73 0.17 10.15 -3.35
N LYS A 74 0.86 9.51 -4.30
CA LYS A 74 0.77 8.05 -4.52
C LYS A 74 1.05 7.23 -3.25
N SER A 75 2.12 7.58 -2.53
CA SER A 75 2.45 6.93 -1.24
C SER A 75 1.37 7.21 -0.19
N MET A 76 0.78 8.40 -0.18
CA MET A 76 -0.34 8.74 0.71
C MET A 76 -1.61 7.96 0.39
N ILE A 77 -1.85 7.62 -0.87
CA ILE A 77 -2.98 6.80 -1.32
C ILE A 77 -2.81 5.36 -0.86
N VAL A 78 -1.62 4.78 -1.07
CA VAL A 78 -1.29 3.44 -0.55
C VAL A 78 -1.41 3.41 0.97
N GLU A 79 -0.85 4.40 1.66
CA GLU A 79 -0.89 4.49 3.12
C GLU A 79 -2.32 4.62 3.64
N LYS A 80 -3.14 5.46 2.99
CA LYS A 80 -4.55 5.62 3.31
C LYS A 80 -5.31 4.30 3.13
N PHE A 81 -5.08 3.60 2.02
CA PHE A 81 -5.69 2.30 1.74
C PHE A 81 -5.28 1.24 2.78
N ARG A 82 -3.99 1.19 3.14
CA ARG A 82 -3.45 0.30 4.19
C ARG A 82 -4.10 0.58 5.55
N ARG A 83 -4.30 1.85 5.91
CA ARG A 83 -4.97 2.23 7.18
C ARG A 83 -6.45 1.83 7.23
N THR A 84 -7.12 1.77 6.08
CA THR A 84 -8.51 1.25 5.98
C THR A 84 -8.55 -0.28 6.14
N HIS A 85 -7.43 -0.96 5.90
CA HIS A 85 -7.27 -2.42 6.03
C HIS A 85 -6.17 -2.75 7.07
N PRO A 86 -6.38 -2.43 8.35
CA PRO A 86 -5.35 -2.55 9.37
C PRO A 86 -4.90 -4.01 9.53
N ALA A 87 -3.62 -4.19 9.80
CA ALA A 87 -3.13 -5.46 10.30
C ALA A 87 -3.71 -5.71 11.71
N SER A 88 -4.06 -6.95 12.00
CA SER A 88 -4.54 -7.39 13.30
C SER A 88 -3.70 -8.55 13.80
N SER A 89 -3.54 -8.66 15.10
CA SER A 89 -2.85 -9.79 15.73
C SER A 89 -3.86 -10.52 16.61
N ASP A 90 -4.11 -11.78 16.29
CA ASP A 90 -4.84 -12.70 17.14
C ASP A 90 -3.84 -13.55 17.95
N ALA A 91 -4.34 -14.29 18.95
CA ALA A 91 -3.52 -15.05 19.90
C ALA A 91 -2.48 -15.99 19.24
N ASP A 92 -2.78 -16.52 18.05
CA ASP A 92 -1.94 -17.49 17.34
C ASP A 92 -1.33 -16.97 16.02
N GLN A 93 -1.73 -15.78 15.56
CA GLN A 93 -1.45 -15.36 14.18
C GLN A 93 -1.54 -13.85 13.95
N GLU A 94 -0.56 -13.31 13.22
CA GLU A 94 -0.69 -12.00 12.59
C GLU A 94 -1.50 -12.11 11.30
N HIS A 95 -2.42 -11.18 11.10
CA HIS A 95 -3.23 -11.04 9.90
C HIS A 95 -2.92 -9.69 9.24
N ILE A 96 -2.30 -9.73 8.06
CA ILE A 96 -1.82 -8.55 7.33
C ILE A 96 -2.52 -8.55 5.96
N PRO A 97 -3.72 -7.96 5.83
CA PRO A 97 -4.48 -8.05 4.57
C PRO A 97 -3.82 -7.30 3.42
N VAL A 98 -3.09 -6.21 3.71
CA VAL A 98 -2.38 -5.38 2.74
C VAL A 98 -0.91 -5.28 3.16
N LEU A 99 -0.03 -5.95 2.41
CA LEU A 99 1.41 -5.91 2.64
C LEU A 99 2.05 -4.89 1.70
N VAL A 100 2.81 -3.95 2.24
CA VAL A 100 3.54 -2.95 1.46
C VAL A 100 5.02 -3.26 1.50
N VAL A 101 5.64 -3.40 0.34
CA VAL A 101 7.07 -3.69 0.18
C VAL A 101 7.69 -2.61 -0.69
N GLN A 102 8.77 -2.01 -0.19
CA GLN A 102 9.56 -1.09 -1.00
C GLN A 102 10.58 -1.87 -1.83
N MET A 103 10.64 -1.56 -3.12
CA MET A 103 11.64 -2.13 -4.02
C MET A 103 13.04 -1.70 -3.56
N PRO A 104 13.98 -2.63 -3.37
CA PRO A 104 15.35 -2.29 -3.03
C PRO A 104 16.00 -1.49 -4.17
N SER A 105 16.93 -0.58 -3.81
CA SER A 105 17.62 0.29 -4.76
C SER A 105 18.40 -0.46 -5.85
N GLU A 106 18.82 -1.68 -5.57
CA GLU A 106 19.32 -2.63 -6.56
C GLU A 106 18.28 -3.75 -6.72
N PRO A 107 17.54 -3.81 -7.85
CA PRO A 107 16.54 -4.84 -8.04
C PRO A 107 17.23 -6.20 -8.21
N SER A 108 17.05 -7.07 -7.22
CA SER A 108 17.44 -8.48 -7.30
C SER A 108 16.36 -9.34 -6.66
N VAL A 109 16.17 -10.55 -7.21
CA VAL A 109 15.15 -11.48 -6.70
C VAL A 109 15.39 -11.81 -5.22
N ILE A 110 16.65 -11.98 -4.83
CA ILE A 110 17.04 -12.22 -3.43
C ILE A 110 16.66 -11.03 -2.56
N ARG A 111 17.05 -9.80 -2.94
CA ARG A 111 16.75 -8.61 -2.14
C ARG A 111 15.23 -8.36 -2.04
N PHE A 112 14.48 -8.67 -3.08
CA PHE A 112 13.01 -8.63 -3.04
C PHE A 112 12.43 -9.61 -2.02
N TYR A 113 12.84 -10.88 -2.05
CA TYR A 113 12.38 -11.84 -1.05
C TYR A 113 12.84 -11.49 0.37
N VAL A 114 14.04 -10.90 0.55
CA VAL A 114 14.48 -10.38 1.85
C VAL A 114 13.52 -9.28 2.32
N ALA A 115 13.21 -8.30 1.45
CA ALA A 115 12.31 -7.20 1.79
C ALA A 115 10.90 -7.69 2.11
N LEU A 116 10.40 -8.67 1.35
CA LEU A 116 9.10 -9.30 1.55
C LEU A 116 9.01 -10.05 2.89
N LEU A 117 10.03 -10.87 3.20
CA LEU A 117 10.13 -11.58 4.49
C LEU A 117 10.24 -10.60 5.66
N ALA A 118 11.05 -9.55 5.52
CA ALA A 118 11.18 -8.50 6.52
C ALA A 118 9.87 -7.74 6.76
N ALA A 119 9.11 -7.44 5.69
CA ALA A 119 7.82 -6.77 5.79
C ALA A 119 6.75 -7.61 6.53
N MET A 120 6.91 -8.93 6.59
CA MET A 120 6.07 -9.85 7.36
C MET A 120 6.65 -10.17 8.75
N GLY A 121 7.71 -9.48 9.20
CA GLY A 121 8.36 -9.72 10.49
C GLY A 121 9.11 -11.06 10.59
N ALA A 122 9.39 -11.73 9.47
CA ALA A 122 10.03 -13.04 9.48
C ALA A 122 11.54 -12.95 9.80
N PRO A 123 12.09 -13.91 10.57
CA PRO A 123 13.52 -13.94 10.85
C PRO A 123 14.32 -14.20 9.57
N LEU A 124 15.31 -13.34 9.31
CA LEU A 124 16.21 -13.48 8.17
C LEU A 124 17.40 -14.35 8.56
N ARG A 125 17.63 -15.44 7.82
CA ARG A 125 18.81 -16.28 8.00
C ARG A 125 20.03 -15.64 7.31
N PRO A 126 21.24 -15.81 7.85
CA PRO A 126 22.47 -15.45 7.14
C PRO A 126 22.71 -16.47 6.02
N ARG A 127 22.56 -16.06 4.75
CA ARG A 127 22.71 -16.86 3.51
C ARG A 127 21.57 -17.86 3.21
N PRO A 128 20.32 -17.39 3.08
CA PRO A 128 19.23 -18.26 2.63
C PRO A 128 19.37 -18.55 1.13
N ARG A 129 19.02 -19.76 0.70
CA ARG A 129 18.99 -20.10 -0.73
C ARG A 129 17.70 -19.57 -1.35
N LEU A 130 17.78 -19.09 -2.59
CA LEU A 130 16.63 -18.47 -3.27
C LEU A 130 15.36 -19.36 -3.26
N PRO A 131 15.43 -20.68 -3.56
CA PRO A 131 14.23 -21.53 -3.52
C PRO A 131 13.61 -21.64 -2.11
N GLU A 132 14.44 -21.65 -1.06
CA GLU A 132 13.99 -21.72 0.32
C GLU A 132 13.31 -20.40 0.73
N MET A 133 13.85 -19.27 0.29
CA MET A 133 13.25 -17.95 0.52
C MET A 133 11.89 -17.83 -0.15
N GLU A 134 11.78 -18.25 -1.41
CA GLU A 134 10.53 -18.22 -2.16
C GLU A 134 9.47 -19.09 -1.48
N GLN A 135 9.81 -20.32 -1.12
CA GLN A 135 8.89 -21.22 -0.41
C GLN A 135 8.45 -20.64 0.93
N LEU A 136 9.39 -20.09 1.71
CA LEU A 136 9.08 -19.46 2.99
C LEU A 136 8.19 -18.23 2.82
N ALA A 137 8.51 -17.35 1.87
CA ALA A 137 7.73 -16.15 1.60
C ALA A 137 6.31 -16.51 1.17
N LEU A 138 6.13 -17.46 0.25
CA LEU A 138 4.81 -17.93 -0.17
C LEU A 138 4.05 -18.62 0.96
N ALA A 139 4.73 -19.37 1.85
CA ALA A 139 4.10 -19.97 3.00
C ALA A 139 3.60 -18.91 4.00
N LEU A 140 4.43 -17.89 4.28
CA LEU A 140 4.08 -16.81 5.19
C LEU A 140 3.00 -15.92 4.64
N LEU A 141 3.03 -15.55 3.35
CA LEU A 141 1.97 -14.76 2.72
C LEU A 141 0.60 -15.42 2.88
N ARG A 142 0.52 -16.76 2.74
CA ARG A 142 -0.71 -17.51 3.05
C ARG A 142 -1.06 -17.44 4.52
N LYS A 143 -0.06 -17.71 5.38
CA LYS A 143 -0.25 -17.80 6.82
C LYS A 143 -0.77 -16.47 7.37
N VAL A 144 -0.16 -15.35 7.01
CA VAL A 144 -0.60 -14.03 7.49
C VAL A 144 -1.81 -13.46 6.73
N GLY A 145 -2.39 -14.23 5.81
CA GLY A 145 -3.62 -13.83 5.11
C GLY A 145 -3.46 -12.63 4.17
N VAL A 146 -2.29 -12.46 3.54
CA VAL A 146 -2.07 -11.32 2.63
C VAL A 146 -2.98 -11.44 1.41
N ARG A 147 -3.89 -10.47 1.28
CA ARG A 147 -4.82 -10.37 0.16
C ARG A 147 -4.30 -9.45 -0.94
N MET A 148 -3.50 -8.46 -0.60
CA MET A 148 -2.92 -7.53 -1.56
C MET A 148 -1.46 -7.21 -1.20
N LEU A 149 -0.56 -7.41 -2.16
CA LEU A 149 0.81 -6.91 -2.13
C LEU A 149 0.90 -5.59 -2.90
N VAL A 150 1.44 -4.57 -2.26
CA VAL A 150 1.80 -3.29 -2.87
C VAL A 150 3.32 -3.23 -2.97
N ILE A 151 3.83 -2.96 -4.17
CA ILE A 151 5.25 -2.78 -4.43
C ILE A 151 5.49 -1.30 -4.76
N VAL A 152 6.28 -0.65 -3.92
CA VAL A 152 6.64 0.76 -4.11
C VAL A 152 8.00 0.83 -4.78
N ASP A 153 8.07 1.32 -6.02
CA ASP A 153 9.34 1.57 -6.71
C ASP A 153 9.66 3.08 -6.72
N ASN A 154 10.86 3.42 -6.27
CA ASN A 154 11.36 4.78 -6.18
C ASN A 154 12.58 5.03 -7.10
N LEU A 155 12.87 4.14 -8.05
CA LEU A 155 14.00 4.24 -8.97
C LEU A 155 13.87 5.43 -9.93
N SER A 156 14.43 6.56 -9.51
CA SER A 156 15.10 7.68 -10.21
C SER A 156 14.62 8.24 -11.57
N ARG A 157 13.55 7.79 -12.22
CA ARG A 157 13.02 8.45 -13.45
C ARG A 157 11.51 8.62 -13.49
N ASN A 158 10.75 7.62 -13.05
CA ASN A 158 9.30 7.69 -12.85
C ASN A 158 8.98 6.93 -11.57
N GLN A 159 8.52 7.62 -10.52
CA GLN A 159 8.19 7.02 -9.23
C GLN A 159 6.88 6.23 -9.34
N ASP A 160 6.93 5.05 -9.93
CA ASP A 160 5.75 4.24 -10.21
C ASP A 160 5.48 3.30 -9.03
N ILE A 161 4.24 3.26 -8.56
CA ILE A 161 3.81 2.29 -7.55
C ILE A 161 3.07 1.17 -8.26
N ALA A 162 3.69 0.00 -8.31
CA ALA A 162 3.06 -1.21 -8.82
C ALA A 162 2.25 -1.88 -7.70
N VAL A 163 0.94 -1.90 -7.84
CA VAL A 163 0.05 -2.65 -6.95
C VAL A 163 -0.30 -3.97 -7.61
N GLY A 164 0.33 -5.04 -7.14
CA GLY A 164 0.18 -6.35 -7.76
C GLY A 164 0.93 -7.46 -7.03
N LEU A 165 0.22 -8.17 -6.17
CA LEU A 165 0.24 -9.63 -6.03
C LEU A 165 -0.93 -10.01 -5.11
N GLN A 166 -1.90 -10.74 -5.62
CA GLN A 166 -2.98 -11.31 -4.81
C GLN A 166 -2.68 -12.79 -4.59
N VAL A 167 -2.23 -13.13 -3.38
CA VAL A 167 -1.86 -14.49 -3.02
C VAL A 167 -3.12 -15.28 -2.66
N ILE A 168 -3.82 -15.79 -3.68
CA ILE A 168 -4.80 -16.87 -3.47
C ILE A 168 -4.12 -18.18 -3.87
N LEU A 169 -3.40 -18.78 -2.93
CA LEU A 169 -2.89 -20.12 -3.13
C LEU A 169 -4.04 -21.09 -2.81
N LYS A 170 -4.82 -21.43 -3.84
CA LYS A 170 -5.84 -22.49 -3.77
C LYS A 170 -5.25 -23.73 -3.08
N PRO A 171 -5.97 -24.39 -2.15
CA PRO A 171 -5.74 -25.82 -1.96
C PRO A 171 -6.03 -26.49 -3.31
N ARG A 172 -5.12 -27.35 -3.77
CA ARG A 172 -5.18 -28.01 -5.08
C ARG A 172 -6.52 -28.75 -5.23
N ALA A 173 -7.44 -28.20 -6.02
CA ALA A 173 -8.54 -28.93 -6.62
C ALA A 173 -8.56 -28.59 -8.11
N ARG A 174 -8.33 -29.60 -8.96
CA ARG A 174 -8.46 -29.47 -10.42
C ARG A 174 -9.91 -29.11 -10.75
N PRO A 175 -10.13 -28.25 -11.76
CA PRO A 175 -10.75 -28.83 -12.95
C PRO A 175 -10.07 -28.39 -14.26
N THR A 176 -10.36 -29.18 -15.28
CA THR A 176 -9.95 -29.16 -16.69
C THR A 176 -10.06 -27.79 -17.38
N PRO A 177 -9.19 -27.46 -18.35
CA PRO A 177 -9.26 -26.20 -19.08
C PRO A 177 -10.20 -26.33 -20.29
N THR A 178 -11.10 -25.37 -20.46
CA THR A 178 -11.68 -25.02 -21.76
C THR A 178 -11.37 -23.54 -22.02
N TRP A 179 -10.60 -23.29 -23.07
CA TRP A 179 -10.13 -21.98 -23.50
C TRP A 179 -11.25 -21.15 -24.14
N THR A 180 -11.15 -19.82 -24.07
CA THR A 180 -11.29 -18.86 -25.21
C THR A 180 -11.04 -17.42 -24.71
N SER A 181 -10.04 -16.76 -25.31
CA SER A 181 -9.69 -15.32 -25.37
C SER A 181 -9.69 -14.46 -24.08
N MET A 182 -8.53 -13.86 -23.75
CA MET A 182 -8.41 -12.70 -22.84
C MET A 182 -7.52 -11.63 -23.49
N PRO A 183 -7.88 -10.33 -23.46
CA PRO A 183 -6.94 -9.28 -23.81
C PRO A 183 -6.00 -8.99 -22.63
N GLU A 184 -4.77 -8.56 -22.94
CA GLU A 184 -3.84 -7.99 -21.96
C GLU A 184 -4.47 -6.78 -21.28
N ARG A 185 -4.57 -6.79 -19.94
CA ARG A 185 -5.03 -5.62 -19.17
C ARG A 185 -4.24 -5.51 -17.87
N THR A 186 -3.10 -4.83 -17.94
CA THR A 186 -2.66 -3.97 -16.83
C THR A 186 -3.64 -2.81 -16.78
N LEU A 187 -4.22 -2.53 -15.61
CA LEU A 187 -4.97 -1.30 -15.43
C LEU A 187 -3.94 -0.23 -15.04
N ASP A 188 -3.57 0.60 -16.00
CA ASP A 188 -2.74 1.76 -15.73
C ASP A 188 -3.63 2.90 -15.21
N PHE A 189 -3.21 3.51 -14.11
CA PHE A 189 -3.84 4.70 -13.55
C PHE A 189 -2.83 5.84 -13.49
N GLU A 190 -3.10 6.89 -14.26
CA GLU A 190 -2.22 8.06 -14.37
C GLU A 190 -2.79 9.26 -13.60
N PHE A 191 -1.93 9.86 -12.77
CA PHE A 191 -2.22 11.05 -11.98
C PHE A 191 -2.22 12.37 -12.73
#